data_AF-A0A9Q9EGP7-F1
#
_entry.id   AF-A0A9Q9EGP7-F1
#
_cell.length_a   1.000
_cell.length_b   1.000
_cell.length_c   1.000
_cell.angle_alpha   90.00
_cell.angle_beta   90.00
_cell.angle_gamma   90.00
#
_symmetry.space_group_name_H-M   'P 1'
#
loop_
_entity.id
_entity.type
_entity.pdbx_description
1 polymer ?
#
loop_
_entity_poly.entity_id
_entity_poly.type
_entity_poly.pdbx_seq_one_letter_code
_entity_poly.pdbx_strand_id
1 'polypeptide(L)'
;MPDLPHGWRMRNSQGEKVGPPVEEDGNYQFSGDDDDQSGSNAGSEPDIELAGLDLKPDSEGWNDVEDDTEDVSIKCLFCEEVFGGAKGMNEHSTKVHEFDLAKVQGQHDLDFYSSMKLVNYLRAEVKAGKTKPDVSDASAWADDKYLQPTLEDDALLFNLDDIDERPVPDADATKEGAGQSTDAVMSQ
;
A
#
# COMPACT_ATOMS: atom_id res chain seq x y z
N MET A 1 -25.97 -20.20 21.53
CA MET A 1 -25.13 -18.99 21.59
C MET A 1 -23.72 -19.50 21.79
N PRO A 2 -22.72 -19.07 21.00
CA PRO A 2 -21.35 -19.54 21.19
C PRO A 2 -20.84 -19.10 22.57
N ASP A 3 -20.14 -19.99 23.25
CA ASP A 3 -19.51 -19.70 24.55
C ASP A 3 -18.34 -18.72 24.36
N LEU A 4 -18.14 -17.85 25.35
CA LEU A 4 -17.05 -16.87 25.32
C LEU A 4 -15.72 -17.57 25.62
N PRO A 5 -14.62 -17.21 24.92
CA PRO A 5 -13.29 -17.71 25.22
C PRO A 5 -12.83 -17.38 26.66
N HIS A 6 -11.85 -18.13 27.17
CA HIS A 6 -11.27 -17.88 28.49
C HIS A 6 -10.70 -16.46 28.60
N GLY A 7 -10.96 -15.79 29.71
CA GLY A 7 -10.51 -14.42 29.98
C GLY A 7 -11.31 -13.32 29.28
N TRP A 8 -12.31 -13.66 28.45
CA TRP A 8 -13.11 -12.66 27.74
C TRP A 8 -14.30 -12.18 28.55
N ARG A 9 -14.62 -10.90 28.42
CA ARG A 9 -15.77 -10.26 29.08
C ARG A 9 -16.54 -9.44 28.06
N MET A 10 -17.83 -9.72 27.93
CA MET A 10 -18.71 -9.08 26.99
C MET A 10 -19.87 -8.40 27.72
N ARG A 11 -20.12 -7.13 27.43
CA ARG A 11 -21.25 -6.37 27.99
C ARG A 11 -22.22 -6.02 26.88
N ASN A 12 -23.48 -6.44 27.04
CA ASN A 12 -24.56 -6.13 26.10
C ASN A 12 -25.82 -5.67 26.85
N SER A 13 -26.90 -5.42 26.11
CA SER A 13 -28.19 -4.97 26.67
C SER A 13 -28.84 -5.98 27.63
N GLN A 14 -28.36 -7.23 27.67
CA GLN A 14 -28.81 -8.30 28.58
C GLN A 14 -27.90 -8.46 29.81
N GLY A 15 -26.86 -7.64 29.95
CA GLY A 15 -25.94 -7.65 31.08
C GLY A 15 -24.49 -7.95 30.68
N GLU A 16 -23.68 -8.25 31.68
CA GLU A 16 -22.27 -8.58 31.53
C GLU A 16 -22.08 -10.10 31.63
N LYS A 17 -21.54 -10.70 30.57
CA LYS A 17 -21.12 -12.10 30.54
C LYS A 17 -19.60 -12.17 30.62
N VAL A 18 -19.11 -13.01 31.51
CA VAL A 18 -17.68 -13.28 31.68
C VAL A 18 -17.45 -14.74 31.30
N GLY A 19 -16.50 -14.97 30.40
CA GLY A 19 -16.02 -16.31 30.05
C GLY A 19 -15.26 -16.93 31.23
N PRO A 20 -14.86 -18.20 31.11
CA PRO A 20 -14.12 -18.89 32.17
C PRO A 20 -12.79 -18.17 32.47
N PRO A 21 -12.27 -18.25 33.70
CA PRO A 21 -10.95 -17.71 34.03
C PRO A 21 -9.87 -18.37 33.16
N VAL A 22 -8.82 -17.61 32.83
CA VAL A 22 -7.62 -18.18 32.19
C VAL A 22 -6.93 -19.07 33.23
N GLU A 23 -6.69 -20.33 32.90
CA GLU A 23 -5.97 -21.24 33.78
C GLU A 23 -4.48 -20.83 33.76
N GLU A 24 -3.86 -20.63 34.93
CA GLU A 24 -2.49 -20.10 35.07
C GLU A 24 -1.40 -21.15 34.80
N ASP A 25 -1.77 -22.38 34.44
CA ASP A 25 -0.88 -23.51 34.24
C ASP A 25 -0.40 -23.69 32.78
N GLY A 26 -0.43 -22.60 31.99
CA GLY A 26 0.31 -22.47 30.72
C GLY A 26 -0.04 -23.47 29.62
N ASN A 27 -0.98 -24.37 29.83
CA ASN A 27 -1.32 -25.42 28.87
C ASN A 27 -2.47 -24.97 27.97
N TYR A 28 -2.18 -24.04 27.06
CA TYR A 28 -3.08 -23.71 25.95
C TYR A 28 -3.11 -24.89 24.96
N GLN A 29 -4.04 -25.83 25.13
CA GLN A 29 -4.32 -26.85 24.12
C GLN A 29 -4.96 -26.19 22.90
N PHE A 30 -4.13 -25.88 21.90
CA PHE A 30 -4.57 -25.67 20.52
C PHE A 30 -5.10 -27.00 19.99
N SER A 31 -6.42 -27.23 20.09
CA SER A 31 -7.07 -28.33 19.40
C SER A 31 -7.18 -27.97 17.91
N GLY A 32 -6.05 -28.05 17.21
CA GLY A 32 -6.00 -28.20 15.76
C GLY A 32 -5.93 -29.68 15.45
N ASP A 33 -7.00 -30.20 14.85
CA ASP A 33 -7.06 -31.52 14.25
C ASP A 33 -6.09 -31.58 13.06
N ASP A 34 -4.86 -32.05 13.25
CA ASP A 34 -4.02 -32.56 12.15
C ASP A 34 -3.10 -33.69 12.69
N ASP A 35 -3.45 -34.91 12.28
CA ASP A 35 -2.67 -36.13 12.43
C ASP A 35 -1.35 -36.05 11.64
N ASP A 36 -0.21 -35.99 12.33
CA ASP A 36 1.04 -36.56 11.79
C ASP A 36 1.89 -37.15 12.93
N GLN A 37 1.98 -38.49 12.95
CA GLN A 37 2.90 -39.23 13.79
C GLN A 37 4.29 -39.23 13.16
N SER A 38 5.30 -38.65 13.81
CA SER A 38 6.52 -39.38 14.19
C SER A 38 7.58 -38.46 14.84
N GLY A 39 8.33 -39.02 15.78
CA GLY A 39 9.70 -38.57 16.04
C GLY A 39 9.91 -37.82 17.35
N SER A 40 10.01 -38.57 18.43
CA SER A 40 10.69 -38.16 19.66
C SER A 40 12.07 -37.56 19.37
N ASN A 41 12.23 -36.27 19.61
CA ASN A 41 13.53 -35.69 19.90
C ASN A 41 13.38 -34.60 20.96
N ALA A 42 14.23 -34.67 21.98
CA ALA A 42 14.30 -33.71 23.08
C ALA A 42 14.65 -32.33 22.51
N GLY A 43 13.69 -31.42 22.51
CA GLY A 43 13.89 -30.03 22.12
C GLY A 43 13.39 -29.16 23.26
N SER A 44 14.32 -28.68 24.07
CA SER A 44 14.09 -27.57 24.99
C SER A 44 13.45 -26.43 24.20
N GLU A 45 12.22 -26.07 24.53
CA GLU A 45 11.65 -24.81 24.05
C GLU A 45 12.59 -23.69 24.52
N PRO A 46 13.16 -22.86 23.63
CA PRO A 46 13.88 -21.71 24.10
C PRO A 46 12.85 -20.78 24.74
N ASP A 47 12.92 -20.61 26.06
CA ASP A 47 12.44 -19.40 26.72
C ASP A 47 13.07 -18.23 25.95
N ILE A 48 12.31 -17.59 25.07
CA ILE A 48 12.75 -16.34 24.44
C ILE A 48 12.69 -15.30 25.56
N GLU A 49 13.80 -15.17 26.30
CA GLU A 49 14.01 -14.15 27.31
C GLU A 49 13.90 -12.77 26.66
N LEU A 50 12.68 -12.23 26.62
CA LEU A 50 12.40 -10.86 26.16
C LEU A 50 13.14 -9.79 27.00
N ALA A 51 13.74 -10.19 28.12
CA ALA A 51 14.54 -9.35 29.01
C ALA A 51 15.93 -8.98 28.46
N GLY A 52 16.37 -9.56 27.33
CA GLY A 52 17.68 -9.33 26.74
C GLY A 52 17.71 -8.44 25.49
N LEU A 53 16.56 -8.05 24.94
CA LEU A 53 16.52 -7.16 23.78
C LEU A 53 16.64 -5.71 24.24
N ASP A 54 17.83 -5.12 24.07
CA ASP A 54 18.02 -3.69 24.30
C ASP A 54 17.23 -2.93 23.23
N LEU A 55 15.98 -2.54 23.52
CA LEU A 55 15.12 -1.75 22.62
C LEU A 55 15.43 -0.25 22.69
N LYS A 56 16.67 0.11 23.04
CA LYS A 56 17.11 1.49 22.99
C LYS A 56 17.38 1.91 21.55
N PRO A 57 17.18 3.19 21.20
CA PRO A 57 17.43 3.70 19.85
C PRO A 57 18.91 3.63 19.42
N ASP A 58 19.84 3.32 20.34
CA ASP A 58 21.27 3.13 20.10
C ASP A 58 21.72 1.66 20.20
N SER A 59 20.78 0.72 20.24
CA SER A 59 21.08 -0.71 20.31
C SER A 59 21.79 -1.19 19.04
N GLU A 60 22.83 -2.01 19.22
CA GLU A 60 23.77 -2.47 18.18
C GLU A 60 23.08 -3.18 17.00
N GLY A 61 21.83 -3.64 17.16
CA GLY A 61 21.02 -4.24 16.08
C GLY A 61 20.33 -3.24 15.14
N TRP A 62 20.33 -1.94 15.45
CA TRP A 62 19.77 -0.87 14.61
C TRP A 62 20.84 -0.05 13.88
N ASN A 63 22.13 -0.35 14.13
CA ASN A 63 23.27 0.39 13.59
C ASN A 63 23.81 -0.21 12.27
N ASP A 64 23.11 -1.20 11.71
CA ASP A 64 23.41 -1.84 10.41
C ASP A 64 22.53 -1.25 9.29
N VAL A 65 22.24 0.06 9.36
CA VAL A 65 21.89 0.80 8.14
C VAL A 65 23.20 0.97 7.39
N GLU A 66 23.55 -0.03 6.59
CA GLU A 66 24.39 0.23 5.42
C GLU A 66 23.69 1.33 4.62
N ASP A 67 24.47 2.26 4.06
CA ASP A 67 23.99 3.28 3.12
C ASP A 67 23.59 2.57 1.82
N ASP A 68 22.53 1.75 1.89
CA ASP A 68 21.86 1.10 0.78
C ASP A 68 21.16 2.21 -0.01
N THR A 69 21.99 2.96 -0.72
CA THR A 69 21.58 3.66 -1.93
C THR A 69 21.25 2.57 -2.95
N GLU A 70 20.10 1.91 -2.78
CA GLU A 70 19.60 0.97 -3.76
C GLU A 70 19.49 1.71 -5.10
N ASP A 71 20.27 1.25 -6.08
CA ASP A 71 20.27 1.81 -7.42
C ASP A 71 18.85 1.65 -8.03
N VAL A 72 18.05 2.72 -7.97
CA VAL A 72 16.67 2.72 -8.47
C VAL A 72 16.68 2.47 -9.97
N SER A 73 16.17 1.30 -10.39
CA SER A 73 16.16 0.88 -11.79
C SER A 73 14.72 0.82 -12.32
N ILE A 74 14.35 1.78 -13.16
CA ILE A 74 12.98 1.95 -13.66
C ILE A 74 12.89 1.53 -15.12
N LYS A 75 12.10 0.50 -15.39
CA LYS A 75 11.84 0.02 -16.76
C LYS A 75 10.88 0.96 -17.51
N CYS A 76 11.12 1.24 -18.79
CA CYS A 76 10.17 1.98 -19.63
C CYS A 76 8.83 1.25 -19.76
N LEU A 77 7.72 1.99 -19.81
CA LEU A 77 6.35 1.48 -19.98
C LEU A 77 6.17 0.61 -21.23
N PHE A 78 6.84 0.93 -22.34
CA PHE A 78 6.58 0.34 -23.66
C PHE A 78 7.72 -0.51 -24.23
N CYS A 79 8.93 -0.45 -23.66
CA CYS A 79 10.12 -1.12 -24.16
C CYS A 79 10.95 -1.77 -23.03
N GLU A 80 12.11 -2.32 -23.39
CA GLU A 80 13.01 -3.00 -22.44
C GLU A 80 14.11 -2.11 -21.85
N GLU A 81 14.14 -0.82 -22.19
CA GLU A 81 15.10 0.13 -21.63
C GLU A 81 14.83 0.40 -20.15
N VAL A 82 15.90 0.64 -19.39
CA VAL A 82 15.89 0.86 -17.95
C VAL A 82 16.60 2.18 -17.65
N PHE A 83 16.09 2.93 -16.68
CA PHE A 83 16.52 4.28 -16.34
C PHE A 83 16.77 4.39 -14.84
N GLY A 84 17.76 5.21 -14.45
CA GLY A 84 18.06 5.49 -13.04
C GLY A 84 17.11 6.47 -12.35
N GLY A 85 15.91 6.68 -12.89
CA GLY A 85 14.97 7.69 -12.36
C GLY A 85 13.73 7.88 -13.22
N ALA A 86 12.64 8.28 -12.55
CA ALA A 86 11.30 8.27 -13.12
C ALA A 86 11.14 9.35 -14.21
N LYS A 87 11.74 10.52 -13.96
CA LYS A 87 11.81 11.61 -14.94
C LYS A 87 12.54 11.22 -16.23
N GLY A 88 13.67 10.52 -16.12
CA GLY A 88 14.43 10.05 -17.28
C GLY A 88 13.63 9.06 -18.13
N MET A 89 12.89 8.16 -17.48
CA MET A 89 11.98 7.24 -18.15
C MET A 89 10.80 7.97 -18.83
N ASN A 90 10.21 8.99 -18.18
CA ASN A 90 9.14 9.79 -18.79
C ASN A 90 9.65 10.56 -20.02
N GLU A 91 10.84 11.17 -19.94
CA GLU A 91 11.45 11.85 -21.10
C GLU A 91 11.70 10.90 -22.28
N HIS A 92 12.17 9.69 -22.02
CA HIS A 92 12.31 8.66 -23.04
C HIS A 92 10.95 8.31 -23.64
N SER A 93 9.93 8.08 -22.81
CA SER A 93 8.58 7.74 -23.25
C SER A 93 7.98 8.84 -24.14
N THR A 94 8.22 10.10 -23.82
CA THR A 94 7.77 11.24 -24.63
C THR A 94 8.50 11.31 -25.98
N LYS A 95 9.82 11.07 -26.01
CA LYS A 95 10.64 11.20 -27.24
C LYS A 95 10.50 10.01 -28.19
N VAL A 96 10.41 8.78 -27.66
CA VAL A 96 10.44 7.54 -28.44
C VAL A 96 9.05 6.98 -28.69
N HIS A 97 8.17 7.07 -27.69
CA HIS A 97 6.83 6.48 -27.74
C HIS A 97 5.71 7.51 -27.96
N GLU A 98 6.07 8.80 -28.01
CA GLU A 98 5.12 9.93 -28.11
C GLU A 98 4.09 9.91 -26.96
N PHE A 99 4.50 9.40 -25.80
CA PHE A 99 3.65 9.22 -24.63
C PHE A 99 4.24 9.95 -23.42
N ASP A 100 3.47 10.87 -22.85
CA ASP A 100 3.87 11.66 -21.69
C ASP A 100 2.97 11.32 -20.50
N LEU A 101 3.51 10.60 -19.52
CA LEU A 101 2.76 10.14 -18.35
C LEU A 101 2.28 11.32 -17.50
N ALA A 102 3.14 12.31 -17.25
CA ALA A 102 2.83 13.50 -16.47
C ALA A 102 1.63 14.24 -17.06
N LYS A 103 1.61 14.37 -18.39
CA LYS A 103 0.52 15.01 -19.11
C LYS A 103 -0.80 14.24 -18.96
N VAL A 104 -0.78 12.92 -19.05
CA VAL A 104 -1.99 12.09 -18.88
C VAL A 104 -2.50 12.17 -17.44
N GLN A 105 -1.61 12.15 -16.44
CA GLN A 105 -1.97 12.35 -15.04
C GLN A 105 -2.68 13.70 -14.83
N GLY A 106 -2.15 14.78 -15.39
CA GLY A 106 -2.77 16.10 -15.31
C GLY A 106 -4.09 16.23 -16.11
N GLN A 107 -4.21 15.56 -17.26
CA GLN A 107 -5.43 15.59 -18.08
C GLN A 107 -6.63 14.92 -17.42
N HIS A 108 -6.39 13.83 -16.69
CA HIS A 108 -7.44 13.08 -16.00
C HIS A 108 -7.53 13.41 -14.51
N ASP A 109 -6.73 14.36 -14.02
CA ASP A 109 -6.60 14.71 -12.62
C ASP A 109 -6.40 13.47 -11.71
N LEU A 110 -5.49 12.58 -12.12
CA LEU A 110 -5.27 11.31 -11.45
C LEU A 110 -4.65 11.53 -10.07
N ASP A 111 -5.16 10.87 -9.05
CA ASP A 111 -4.46 10.76 -7.77
C ASP A 111 -3.36 9.69 -7.85
N PHE A 112 -2.62 9.48 -6.75
CA PHE A 112 -1.54 8.49 -6.69
C PHE A 112 -2.03 7.08 -7.06
N TYR A 113 -3.16 6.64 -6.50
CA TYR A 113 -3.71 5.31 -6.77
C TYR A 113 -4.23 5.16 -8.20
N SER A 114 -4.87 6.18 -8.75
CA SER A 114 -5.33 6.17 -10.14
C SER A 114 -4.16 6.20 -11.12
N SER A 115 -3.06 6.88 -10.76
CA SER A 115 -1.80 6.85 -11.51
C SER A 115 -1.18 5.45 -11.49
N MET A 116 -1.17 4.79 -10.33
CA MET A 116 -0.73 3.39 -10.21
C MET A 116 -1.57 2.44 -11.07
N LYS A 117 -2.90 2.59 -11.05
CA LYS A 117 -3.81 1.83 -11.92
C LYS A 117 -3.50 2.04 -13.40
N LEU A 118 -3.27 3.29 -13.82
CA LEU A 118 -2.89 3.62 -15.20
C LEU A 118 -1.58 2.92 -15.59
N VAL A 119 -0.54 2.99 -14.75
CA VAL A 119 0.74 2.32 -15.03
C VAL A 119 0.53 0.81 -15.18
N ASN A 120 -0.15 0.17 -14.24
CA ASN A 120 -0.41 -1.27 -14.30
C ASN A 120 -1.26 -1.67 -15.53
N TYR A 121 -2.20 -0.82 -15.94
CA TYR A 121 -2.94 -0.99 -17.19
C TYR A 121 -2.02 -0.92 -18.42
N LEU A 122 -1.18 0.10 -18.52
CA LEU A 122 -0.22 0.24 -19.63
C LEU A 122 0.71 -0.97 -19.71
N ARG A 123 1.25 -1.41 -18.56
CA ARG A 123 2.08 -2.63 -18.46
C ARG A 123 1.33 -3.86 -18.94
N ALA A 124 0.06 -4.03 -18.56
CA ALA A 124 -0.76 -5.17 -18.95
C ALA A 124 -1.05 -5.18 -20.46
N GLU A 125 -1.34 -4.01 -21.03
CA GLU A 125 -1.62 -3.87 -22.46
C GLU A 125 -0.37 -4.12 -23.32
N VAL A 126 0.80 -3.62 -22.88
CA VAL A 126 2.08 -3.88 -23.53
C VAL A 126 2.45 -5.36 -23.43
N LYS A 127 2.23 -5.99 -22.27
CA LYS A 127 2.39 -7.45 -22.11
C LYS A 127 1.45 -8.25 -23.01
N ALA A 128 0.26 -7.72 -23.29
CA ALA A 128 -0.69 -8.29 -24.24
C ALA A 128 -0.35 -8.00 -25.73
N GLY A 129 0.75 -7.28 -25.99
CA GLY A 129 1.25 -6.99 -27.34
C GLY A 129 0.73 -5.71 -27.98
N LYS A 130 0.04 -4.85 -27.22
CA LYS A 130 -0.40 -3.53 -27.71
C LYS A 130 0.71 -2.51 -27.53
N THR A 131 1.18 -1.92 -28.62
CA THR A 131 2.31 -0.97 -28.60
C THR A 131 1.91 0.46 -28.24
N LYS A 132 0.63 0.80 -28.36
CA LYS A 132 0.04 2.10 -27.98
C LYS A 132 -1.36 1.87 -27.39
N PRO A 133 -1.47 1.66 -26.07
CA PRO A 133 -2.74 1.56 -25.37
C PRO A 133 -3.51 2.89 -25.47
N ASP A 134 -4.84 2.81 -25.52
CA ASP A 134 -5.67 4.01 -25.51
C ASP A 134 -5.84 4.50 -24.06
N VAL A 135 -5.40 5.73 -23.81
CA VAL A 135 -5.51 6.40 -22.52
C VAL A 135 -6.51 7.56 -22.54
N SER A 136 -7.41 7.60 -23.53
CA SER A 136 -8.39 8.69 -23.64
C SER A 136 -9.55 8.56 -22.66
N ASP A 137 -9.90 7.33 -22.25
CA ASP A 137 -11.02 7.05 -21.36
C ASP A 137 -10.56 6.34 -20.09
N ALA A 138 -10.63 7.06 -18.97
CA ALA A 138 -10.26 6.56 -17.64
C ALA A 138 -11.04 5.31 -17.20
N SER A 139 -12.20 5.04 -17.80
CA SER A 139 -12.95 3.81 -17.54
C SER A 139 -12.15 2.54 -17.86
N ALA A 140 -11.20 2.60 -18.80
CA ALA A 140 -10.41 1.44 -19.22
C ALA A 140 -9.45 0.92 -18.13
N TRP A 141 -9.04 1.78 -17.20
CA TRP A 141 -8.16 1.44 -16.07
C TRP A 141 -8.76 1.76 -14.68
N ALA A 142 -10.07 2.02 -14.60
CA ALA A 142 -10.73 2.33 -13.33
C ALA A 142 -10.84 1.10 -12.39
N ASP A 143 -10.82 -0.10 -12.95
CA ASP A 143 -10.98 -1.38 -12.24
C ASP A 143 -9.87 -1.62 -11.20
N ASP A 144 -10.26 -2.04 -9.99
CA ASP A 144 -9.35 -2.29 -8.87
C ASP A 144 -8.37 -3.45 -9.14
N LYS A 145 -8.62 -4.29 -10.15
CA LYS A 145 -7.63 -5.30 -10.58
C LYS A 145 -6.28 -4.68 -10.94
N TYR A 146 -6.25 -3.41 -11.37
CA TYR A 146 -5.02 -2.69 -11.71
C TYR A 146 -4.31 -2.09 -10.49
N LEU A 147 -4.82 -2.27 -9.28
CA LEU A 147 -4.06 -2.01 -8.05
C LEU A 147 -3.06 -3.13 -7.74
N GLN A 148 -3.20 -4.29 -8.39
CA GLN A 148 -2.21 -5.35 -8.30
C GLN A 148 -1.04 -5.06 -9.26
N PRO A 149 0.21 -5.09 -8.79
CA PRO A 149 1.38 -4.87 -9.65
C PRO A 149 1.40 -5.86 -10.82
N THR A 150 1.46 -5.34 -12.06
CA THR A 150 1.59 -6.17 -13.26
C THR A 150 3.03 -6.63 -13.50
N LEU A 151 3.99 -5.89 -12.94
CA LEU A 151 5.43 -6.13 -12.99
C LEU A 151 5.93 -6.31 -11.55
N GLU A 152 6.73 -7.35 -11.32
CA GLU A 152 7.43 -7.59 -10.06
C GLU A 152 8.48 -6.49 -9.85
N ASP A 153 8.56 -5.97 -8.63
CA ASP A 153 9.48 -4.90 -8.23
C ASP A 153 9.45 -3.66 -9.14
N ASP A 154 8.24 -3.20 -9.55
CA ASP A 154 8.11 -2.02 -10.42
C ASP A 154 8.48 -0.73 -9.67
N ALA A 155 9.77 -0.38 -9.74
CA ALA A 155 10.34 0.82 -9.15
C ALA A 155 9.65 2.12 -9.61
N LEU A 156 8.97 2.12 -10.77
CA LEU A 156 8.21 3.29 -11.22
C LEU A 156 7.10 3.66 -10.23
N LEU A 157 6.42 2.67 -9.65
CA LEU A 157 5.25 2.89 -8.79
C LEU A 157 5.58 3.65 -7.51
N PHE A 158 6.83 3.54 -7.04
CA PHE A 158 7.32 4.23 -5.85
C PHE A 158 7.82 5.64 -6.15
N ASN A 159 8.08 5.96 -7.42
CA ASN A 159 8.66 7.23 -7.86
C ASN A 159 7.70 7.99 -8.80
N LEU A 160 6.38 7.74 -8.70
CA LEU A 160 5.38 8.43 -9.53
C LEU A 160 5.32 9.94 -9.24
N ASP A 161 5.50 10.31 -7.98
CA ASP A 161 5.44 11.71 -7.53
C ASP A 161 6.59 12.55 -8.12
N ASP A 162 7.73 11.93 -8.46
CA ASP A 162 8.86 12.61 -9.10
C ASP A 162 8.56 13.07 -10.53
N ILE A 163 7.54 12.47 -11.17
CA ILE A 163 7.09 12.80 -12.52
C ILE A 163 5.93 13.80 -12.49
N ASP A 164 5.13 13.82 -11.42
CA ASP A 164 3.97 14.69 -11.30
C ASP A 164 4.41 16.15 -11.08
N GLU A 165 4.26 16.97 -12.12
CA GLU A 165 4.62 18.40 -12.08
C GLU A 165 3.52 19.28 -11.45
N ARG A 166 2.40 18.71 -11.01
CA ARG A 166 1.33 19.49 -10.39
C ARG A 166 1.79 20.02 -9.02
N PRO A 167 1.44 21.28 -8.68
CA PRO A 167 1.78 21.83 -7.38
C PRO A 167 1.06 21.06 -6.28
N VAL A 168 1.82 20.54 -5.31
CA VAL A 168 1.26 20.01 -4.07
C VAL A 168 0.49 21.14 -3.37
N PRO A 169 -0.80 20.95 -3.06
CA PRO A 169 -1.57 21.96 -2.37
C PRO A 169 -0.92 22.23 -1.00
N ASP A 170 -0.60 23.50 -0.72
CA ASP A 170 -0.14 23.93 0.60
C ASP A 170 -1.14 23.44 1.65
N ALA A 171 -0.65 22.64 2.61
CA ALA A 171 -1.45 22.07 3.70
C ALA A 171 -2.15 23.12 4.59
N ASP A 172 -1.90 24.42 4.36
CA ASP A 172 -2.44 25.55 5.13
C ASP A 172 -3.69 26.21 4.51
N ALA A 173 -4.15 25.80 3.32
CA ALA A 173 -5.28 26.45 2.63
C ALA A 173 -6.68 25.93 3.02
N THR A 174 -6.84 25.22 4.15
CA THR A 174 -8.14 24.69 4.60
C THR A 174 -8.71 25.47 5.79
N LYS A 175 -8.88 26.78 5.61
CA LYS A 175 -9.82 27.68 6.30
C LYS A 175 -9.79 28.93 5.43
N GLU A 176 -10.80 29.22 4.64
CA GLU A 176 -11.95 30.04 5.04
C GLU A 176 -12.99 29.96 3.91
N GLY A 177 -14.26 29.72 4.24
CA GLY A 177 -15.31 29.76 3.21
C GLY A 177 -16.66 29.10 3.52
N ALA A 178 -17.08 28.98 4.78
CA ALA A 178 -18.45 28.61 5.12
C ALA A 178 -19.22 29.86 5.57
N GLY A 179 -19.90 30.51 4.62
CA GLY A 179 -20.73 31.69 4.94
C GLY A 179 -21.29 32.40 3.72
N GLN A 180 -22.14 31.74 2.92
CA GLN A 180 -23.11 32.43 2.07
C GLN A 180 -24.52 31.95 2.44
N SER A 181 -25.13 32.63 3.41
CA SER A 181 -26.58 32.58 3.59
C SER A 181 -27.20 33.48 2.54
N THR A 182 -27.93 32.90 1.60
CA THR A 182 -28.79 33.61 0.66
C THR A 182 -30.00 34.17 1.41
N ASP A 183 -30.08 35.49 1.60
CA ASP A 183 -31.34 36.14 1.95
C ASP A 183 -31.94 36.73 0.67
N ALA A 184 -33.01 36.09 0.23
CA ALA A 184 -33.71 36.34 -1.01
C ALA A 184 -35.11 36.88 -0.69
N VAL A 185 -35.31 38.14 -1.05
CA VAL A 185 -36.56 38.76 -1.53
C VAL A 185 -37.77 38.81 -0.58
N MET A 186 -38.15 40.03 -0.17
CA MET A 186 -39.57 40.43 -0.12
C MET A 186 -39.70 41.93 -0.41
N SER A 187 -40.11 42.24 -1.65
CA SER A 187 -40.75 43.50 -2.01
C SER A 187 -42.27 43.32 -1.93
N GLN A 188 -42.93 44.11 -1.09
CA GLN A 188 -44.12 44.94 -1.39
C GLN A 188 -44.67 45.55 -0.10
#